data_AF-X1JMB4-F1
#
_entry.id   AF-X1JMB4-F1
#
_cell.length_a   1.000
_cell.length_b   1.000
_cell.length_c   1.000
_cell.angle_alpha   90.00
_cell.angle_beta   90.00
_cell.angle_gamma   90.00
#
_symmetry.space_group_name_H-M   'P 1'
#
loop_
_entity.id
_entity.type
_entity.pdbx_description
1 polymer ?
#
loop_
_entity_poly.entity_id
_entity_poly.type
_entity_poly.pdbx_seq_one_letter_code
_entity_poly.pdbx_strand_id
1 'polypeptide(L)'
;IEWGINFRRYIAPNQEIDTWTEYSQKQGFMISTFGTLYGIVPKASGYYFEIYPEGIIRYEVISDTTTLKPDLSLNVKWDLAPQTTVDATINPDFAQIEADPYTLNLSRYSLRLSER
;
A
#
# COMPACT_ATOMS: atom_id res chain seq x y z
N ILE A 1 -5.93 -4.74 29.31
CA ILE A 1 -6.56 -4.64 27.97
C ILE A 1 -7.59 -5.75 27.91
N GLU A 2 -8.83 -5.41 27.59
CA GLU A 2 -9.96 -6.32 27.52
C GLU A 2 -10.43 -6.36 26.07
N TRP A 3 -10.61 -7.56 25.53
CA TRP A 3 -11.06 -7.76 24.15
C TRP A 3 -12.45 -8.36 24.16
N GLY A 4 -13.39 -7.78 23.43
CA GLY A 4 -14.68 -8.40 23.16
C GLY A 4 -14.55 -9.41 22.01
N ILE A 5 -14.85 -10.68 22.24
CA ILE A 5 -14.79 -11.72 21.21
C ILE A 5 -16.01 -12.65 21.28
N ASN A 6 -16.41 -13.16 20.11
CA ASN A 6 -17.41 -14.22 20.00
C ASN A 6 -17.08 -15.09 18.78
N PHE A 7 -17.25 -16.40 18.92
CA PHE A 7 -17.06 -17.37 17.86
C PHE A 7 -18.42 -17.89 17.42
N ARG A 8 -18.66 -17.91 16.11
CA ARG A 8 -19.91 -18.39 15.53
C ARG A 8 -19.65 -19.48 14.51
N ARG A 9 -20.29 -20.63 14.67
CA ARG A 9 -20.26 -21.74 13.71
C ARG A 9 -21.65 -21.92 13.12
N TYR A 10 -21.72 -21.96 11.79
CA TYR A 10 -22.95 -22.31 11.09
C TYR A 10 -22.92 -23.78 10.67
N ILE A 11 -23.95 -24.54 11.05
CA ILE A 11 -24.12 -25.95 10.73
C ILE A 11 -25.28 -26.07 9.74
N ALA A 12 -24.96 -25.99 8.45
CA ALA A 12 -25.94 -25.96 7.36
C ALA A 12 -26.93 -27.15 7.36
N PRO A 13 -26.51 -28.41 7.60
CA PRO A 13 -27.46 -29.54 7.61
C PRO A 13 -28.56 -29.42 8.66
N ASN A 14 -28.24 -28.84 9.81
CA ASN A 14 -29.18 -28.67 10.93
C ASN A 14 -29.82 -27.28 10.96
N GLN A 15 -29.41 -26.39 10.05
CA GLN A 15 -29.76 -24.96 10.07
C GLN A 15 -29.49 -24.28 11.43
N GLU A 16 -28.44 -24.73 12.11
CA GLU A 16 -28.10 -24.31 13.47
C GLU A 16 -26.92 -23.34 13.48
N ILE A 17 -26.94 -22.41 14.44
CA ILE A 17 -25.85 -21.49 14.69
C ILE A 17 -25.39 -21.69 16.13
N ASP A 18 -24.19 -22.24 16.29
CA ASP A 18 -23.54 -22.35 17.59
C ASP A 18 -22.73 -21.08 17.85
N THR A 19 -22.85 -20.52 19.05
CA THR A 19 -22.03 -19.38 19.48
C THR A 19 -21.37 -19.63 20.81
N TRP A 20 -20.20 -19.02 21.03
CA TRP A 20 -19.49 -19.13 22.31
C TRP A 20 -20.23 -18.40 23.44
N THR A 21 -20.73 -17.18 23.16
CA THR A 21 -21.64 -16.48 24.09
C THR A 21 -23.05 -16.43 23.52
N GLU A 22 -24.01 -16.76 24.37
CA GLU A 22 -25.43 -16.74 24.04
C GLU A 22 -25.90 -15.31 23.76
N TYR A 23 -26.73 -15.14 22.73
CA TYR A 23 -27.34 -13.86 22.39
C TYR A 23 -28.82 -14.06 22.07
N SER A 24 -29.63 -13.04 22.37
CA SER A 24 -31.06 -13.09 22.03
C SER A 24 -31.24 -13.02 20.52
N GLN A 25 -31.94 -14.00 19.93
CA GLN A 25 -32.26 -13.98 18.50
C GLN A 25 -33.06 -12.72 18.09
N LYS A 26 -33.84 -12.13 19.01
CA LYS A 26 -34.56 -10.87 18.76
C LYS A 26 -33.62 -9.67 18.61
N GLN A 27 -32.51 -9.64 19.35
CA GLN A 27 -31.52 -8.57 19.30
C GLN A 27 -30.50 -8.78 18.17
N GLY A 28 -30.29 -10.04 17.77
CA GLY A 28 -29.30 -10.40 16.76
C GLY A 28 -27.87 -10.44 17.31
N PHE A 29 -26.91 -10.69 16.44
CA PHE A 29 -25.51 -10.83 16.81
C PHE A 29 -24.87 -9.46 17.03
N MET A 30 -24.86 -8.98 18.28
CA MET A 30 -24.39 -7.64 18.65
C MET A 30 -23.01 -7.68 19.30
N ILE A 31 -22.17 -6.68 19.02
CA ILE A 31 -20.83 -6.56 19.62
C ILE A 31 -20.93 -6.42 21.15
N SER A 32 -22.00 -5.82 21.66
CA SER A 32 -22.26 -5.65 23.10
C SER A 32 -22.48 -6.97 23.85
N THR A 33 -22.81 -8.07 23.16
CA THR A 33 -23.04 -9.39 23.78
C THR A 33 -21.84 -10.31 23.68
N PHE A 34 -20.68 -9.79 23.25
CA PHE A 34 -19.46 -10.57 23.13
C PHE A 34 -18.87 -10.88 24.51
N GLY A 35 -18.22 -12.03 24.63
CA GLY A 35 -17.51 -12.40 25.85
C GLY A 35 -16.24 -11.58 25.99
N THR A 36 -15.82 -11.33 27.24
CA THR A 36 -14.59 -10.61 27.52
C THR A 36 -13.43 -11.58 27.63
N LEU A 37 -12.41 -11.38 26.79
CA LEU A 37 -11.16 -12.11 26.82
C LEU A 37 -10.08 -11.25 27.49
N TYR A 38 -9.58 -11.76 28.61
CA TYR A 38 -8.55 -11.12 29.43
C TYR A 38 -7.17 -11.72 29.14
N GLY A 39 -6.12 -10.97 29.42
CA GLY A 39 -4.74 -11.49 29.40
C GLY A 39 -4.12 -11.59 28.00
N ILE A 40 -4.80 -11.15 26.93
CA ILE A 40 -4.17 -11.00 25.62
C ILE A 40 -3.33 -9.74 25.60
N VAL A 41 -2.02 -9.95 25.52
CA VAL A 41 -1.03 -8.91 25.21
C VAL A 41 -0.57 -9.19 23.77
N PRO A 42 -1.20 -8.57 22.75
CA PRO A 42 -0.76 -8.78 21.38
C PRO A 42 0.63 -8.17 21.25
N LYS A 43 1.65 -9.02 21.15
CA LYS A 43 2.97 -8.61 20.72
C LYS A 43 2.98 -8.64 19.21
N ALA A 44 2.68 -7.50 18.58
CA ALA A 44 3.05 -7.30 17.18
C ALA A 44 4.59 -7.20 17.12
N SER A 45 5.26 -8.35 17.07
CA SER A 45 6.70 -8.44 16.85
C SER A 45 6.97 -8.42 15.35
N GLY A 46 6.62 -7.32 14.69
CA GLY A 46 7.07 -7.04 13.34
C GLY A 46 8.36 -6.23 13.41
N TYR A 47 9.32 -6.52 12.53
CA TYR A 47 10.30 -5.49 12.19
C TYR A 47 9.51 -4.47 11.39
N TYR A 48 9.24 -3.31 11.98
CA TYR A 48 8.50 -2.20 11.39
C TYR A 48 9.26 -1.53 10.23
N PHE A 49 9.98 -2.31 9.45
CA PHE A 49 10.96 -1.87 8.47
C PHE A 49 10.80 -2.68 7.19
N GLU A 50 10.53 -1.99 6.10
CA GLU A 50 10.25 -2.53 4.78
C GLU A 50 11.26 -1.94 3.79
N ILE A 51 11.86 -2.79 2.96
CA ILE A 51 12.77 -2.38 1.87
C ILE A 51 12.16 -2.85 0.54
N TYR A 52 12.07 -1.94 -0.42
CA TYR A 52 11.64 -2.22 -1.78
C TYR A 52 12.74 -1.78 -2.76
N PRO A 53 13.61 -2.72 -3.21
CA PRO A 53 14.55 -2.43 -4.28
C PRO A 53 13.82 -2.39 -5.61
N GLU A 54 14.09 -1.36 -6.40
CA GLU A 54 13.56 -1.18 -7.76
C GLU A 54 14.71 -0.98 -8.75
N GLY A 55 14.49 -1.41 -9.98
CA GLY A 55 15.49 -1.31 -11.02
C GLY A 55 14.86 -1.34 -12.39
N ILE A 56 15.34 -0.48 -13.27
CA ILE A 56 14.90 -0.34 -14.65
C ILE A 56 16.12 -0.50 -15.54
N ILE A 57 15.99 -1.25 -16.63
CA ILE A 57 17.05 -1.35 -17.64
C ILE A 57 16.49 -0.80 -18.94
N ARG A 58 17.10 0.27 -19.44
CA ARG A 58 16.77 0.85 -20.74
C ARG A 58 17.75 0.37 -21.80
N TYR A 59 17.21 -0.14 -22.89
CA TYR A 59 17.95 -0.57 -24.07
C TYR A 59 17.61 0.36 -25.24
N GLU A 60 18.58 1.14 -25.69
CA GLU A 60 18.44 2.08 -26.82
C GLU A 60 19.39 1.67 -27.95
N VAL A 61 18.86 1.56 -29.17
CA VAL A 61 19.65 1.33 -30.39
C VAL A 61 19.46 2.51 -31.31
N ILE A 62 20.51 3.31 -31.49
CA ILE A 62 20.48 4.49 -32.37
C ILE A 62 21.55 4.32 -33.46
N SER A 63 21.06 4.11 -34.68
CA SER A 63 21.78 4.04 -35.97
C SER A 63 22.86 2.96 -36.09
N ASP A 64 23.76 2.81 -35.12
CA ASP A 64 24.75 1.72 -34.96
C ASP A 64 25.29 1.63 -33.52
N THR A 65 24.78 2.44 -32.59
CA THR A 65 25.24 2.50 -31.20
C THR A 65 24.20 1.87 -30.29
N THR A 66 24.58 0.79 -29.62
CA THR A 66 23.76 0.17 -28.58
C THR A 66 24.13 0.78 -27.22
N THR A 67 23.17 1.43 -26.57
CA THR A 67 23.34 1.99 -25.23
C THR A 67 22.45 1.26 -24.24
N LEU A 68 23.08 0.69 -23.21
CA LEU A 68 22.38 0.12 -22.05
C LEU A 68 22.45 1.13 -20.91
N LYS A 69 21.29 1.57 -20.41
CA LYS A 69 21.19 2.47 -19.25
C LYS A 69 20.45 1.75 -18.12
N PRO A 70 21.17 1.11 -17.19
CA PRO A 70 20.57 0.61 -15.96
C PRO A 70 20.31 1.78 -15.00
N ASP A 71 19.15 1.74 -14.35
CA ASP A 71 18.76 2.64 -13.27
C ASP A 71 18.31 1.79 -12.08
N LEU A 72 18.68 2.21 -10.88
CA LEU A 72 18.40 1.47 -9.64
C LEU A 72 17.91 2.46 -8.59
N SER A 73 16.79 2.10 -7.98
CA SER A 73 16.15 2.89 -6.94
C SER A 73 15.86 2.01 -5.74
N LEU A 74 15.66 2.63 -4.58
CA LEU A 74 15.43 1.90 -3.34
C LEU A 74 14.46 2.69 -2.48
N ASN A 75 13.32 2.10 -2.17
CA ASN A 75 12.38 2.64 -1.21
C ASN A 75 12.55 1.94 0.14
N VAL A 76 12.56 2.73 1.19
CA VAL A 76 12.71 2.27 2.56
C VAL A 76 11.62 2.90 3.40
N LYS A 77 10.87 2.07 4.09
CA LYS A 77 9.81 2.49 4.99
C LYS A 77 10.06 1.96 6.39
N TRP A 78 9.99 2.83 7.38
CA TRP A 78 10.22 2.48 8.78
C TRP A 78 9.18 3.11 9.70
N ASP A 79 8.35 2.29 10.36
CA ASP A 79 7.47 2.75 11.44
C ASP A 79 8.27 2.87 12.75
N LEU A 80 8.66 4.09 13.11
CA LEU A 80 9.34 4.41 14.37
C LEU A 80 8.41 4.22 15.58
N ALA A 81 7.10 4.44 15.38
CA ALA A 81 6.05 4.27 16.37
C ALA A 81 4.72 3.90 15.67
N PRO A 82 3.70 3.38 16.39
CA PRO A 82 2.40 3.01 15.79
C PRO A 82 1.67 4.14 15.04
N GLN A 83 2.08 5.40 15.26
CA GLN A 83 1.53 6.58 14.61
C GLN A 83 2.60 7.42 13.88
N THR A 84 3.81 6.89 13.68
CA THR A 84 4.91 7.63 13.06
C THR A 84 5.69 6.73 12.15
N THR A 85 5.61 7.04 10.85
CA THR A 85 6.31 6.32 9.78
C THR A 85 7.25 7.27 9.06
N VAL A 86 8.46 6.81 8.82
CA VAL A 86 9.45 7.45 7.96
C VAL A 86 9.43 6.72 6.62
N ASP A 87 9.27 7.47 5.54
CA ASP A 87 9.33 6.97 4.17
C ASP A 87 10.44 7.73 3.44
N ALA A 88 11.35 6.98 2.81
CA ALA A 88 12.51 7.53 2.14
C ALA A 88 12.82 6.76 0.85
N THR A 89 13.13 7.52 -0.20
CA THR A 89 13.52 6.99 -1.52
C THR A 89 14.96 7.40 -1.81
N ILE A 90 15.78 6.43 -2.22
CA ILE A 90 17.15 6.64 -2.72
C ILE A 90 17.10 6.53 -4.24
N ASN A 91 17.72 7.50 -4.91
CA ASN A 91 17.71 7.67 -6.37
C ASN A 91 16.28 7.69 -6.97
N PRO A 92 15.44 8.65 -6.58
CA PRO A 92 14.07 8.77 -7.10
C PRO A 92 14.09 9.12 -8.60
N ASP A 93 13.25 8.44 -9.38
CA ASP A 93 13.19 8.53 -10.85
C ASP A 93 12.40 9.76 -11.36
N PHE A 94 12.51 10.90 -10.66
CA PHE A 94 11.85 12.19 -11.00
C PHE A 94 12.03 12.63 -12.46
N ALA A 95 13.01 12.06 -13.17
CA ALA A 95 13.35 12.34 -14.55
C ALA A 95 12.32 11.88 -15.60
N GLN A 96 11.24 11.16 -15.25
CA GLN A 96 10.13 10.93 -16.20
C GLN A 96 9.07 12.05 -16.21
N ILE A 97 9.16 13.01 -15.29
CA ILE A 97 8.47 14.30 -15.42
C ILE A 97 9.45 15.27 -16.09
N GLU A 98 9.86 14.98 -17.32
CA GLU A 98 10.23 16.08 -18.21
C GLU A 98 8.93 16.82 -18.49
N ALA A 99 8.72 17.96 -17.81
CA ALA A 99 7.71 18.90 -18.25
C ALA A 99 8.05 19.23 -19.70
N ASP A 100 7.17 18.84 -20.64
CA ASP A 100 7.27 19.31 -22.03
C ASP A 100 7.58 20.81 -21.98
N PRO A 101 8.62 21.30 -22.68
CA PRO A 101 9.01 22.70 -22.58
C PRO A 101 7.81 23.56 -23.00
N TYR A 102 7.13 24.13 -22.00
CA TYR A 102 5.95 24.94 -22.24
C TYR A 102 6.41 26.25 -22.87
N THR A 103 6.31 26.33 -24.19
CA THR A 103 6.63 27.57 -24.90
C THR A 103 5.43 28.48 -24.79
N LEU A 104 5.53 29.53 -23.97
CA LEU A 104 4.46 30.52 -23.78
C LEU A 104 4.25 31.30 -25.10
N ASN A 105 3.26 30.91 -25.88
CA ASN A 105 2.94 31.57 -27.15
C ASN A 105 2.03 32.78 -26.93
N LEU A 106 2.62 33.96 -26.85
CA LEU A 106 1.90 35.24 -26.75
C LEU A 106 1.46 35.79 -28.13
N SER A 107 1.67 35.03 -29.20
CA SER A 107 1.28 35.40 -30.57
C SER A 107 -0.10 34.84 -30.92
N ARG A 108 -0.76 35.46 -31.91
CA ARG A 108 -2.06 34.99 -32.45
C ARG A 108 -1.93 33.78 -33.39
N TYR A 109 -0.71 33.30 -33.63
CA TYR A 109 -0.41 32.21 -34.57
C TYR A 109 0.10 30.98 -33.81
N SER A 110 -0.25 29.77 -34.25
CA SER A 110 0.17 28.53 -33.59
C SER A 110 1.67 28.25 -33.75
N LEU A 111 2.29 27.72 -32.69
CA LEU A 111 3.66 27.20 -32.74
C LEU A 111 3.68 25.95 -33.62
N ARG A 112 4.49 25.98 -34.68
CA ARG A 112 4.83 24.78 -35.45
C ARG A 112 6.17 24.25 -34.97
N LEU A 113 6.14 23.08 -34.33
CA LEU A 113 7.34 22.35 -33.97
C LEU A 113 7.75 21.47 -35.16
N SER A 114 9.04 21.41 -35.44
CA SER A 114 9.58 20.45 -36.40
C SER A 114 9.78 19.13 -35.66
N GLU A 115 9.08 18.08 -36.12
CA GLU A 115 9.33 16.72 -35.64
C GLU A 115 10.75 16.28 -36.02
N ARG A 116 11.36 15.49 -35.14
CA ARG A 116 12.72 14.99 -35.29
C ARG A 116 12.73 13.47 -35.24
#